data_AF-A0A8S2SGM6-F1
#
_entry.id   AF-A0A8S2SGM6-F1
#
_cell.length_a   1.000
_cell.length_b   1.000
_cell.length_c   1.000
_cell.angle_alpha   90.00
_cell.angle_beta   90.00
_cell.angle_gamma   90.00
#
_symmetry.space_group_name_H-M   'P 1'
#
loop_
_entity.id
_entity.type
_entity.pdbx_description
1 polymer ?
#
loop_
_entity_poly.entity_id
_entity_poly.type
_entity_poly.pdbx_seq_one_letter_code
_entity_poly.pdbx_strand_id
1 'polypeptide(L)'
;MPKKPADANKPRGPITAYALFVRTCRDELRRKYPQLSVDYNVIAKKCSERWKSMSDSEKKRFNDIADSQRKRYKEELAVYQQEQLVKQ
;
A
#
# COMPACT_ATOMS: atom_id res chain seq x y z
N MET A 1 -14.19 6.95 -16.48
CA MET A 1 -15.36 6.61 -15.64
C MET A 1 -15.06 7.02 -14.21
N PRO A 2 -15.85 7.90 -13.56
CA PRO A 2 -15.69 8.19 -12.14
C PRO A 2 -16.06 6.93 -11.33
N LYS A 3 -15.21 6.56 -10.37
CA LYS A 3 -15.51 5.45 -9.45
C LYS A 3 -16.71 5.85 -8.59
N LYS A 4 -17.71 4.98 -8.45
CA LYS A 4 -18.81 5.16 -7.48
C LYS A 4 -18.20 5.51 -6.11
N PRO A 5 -18.77 6.49 -5.37
CA PRO A 5 -18.29 6.84 -4.06
C PRO A 5 -18.34 5.59 -3.17
N ALA A 6 -17.18 5.16 -2.70
CA ALA A 6 -17.09 4.11 -1.70
C ALA A 6 -17.72 4.64 -0.41
N ASP A 7 -18.42 3.77 0.33
CA ASP A 7 -18.89 4.08 1.68
C ASP A 7 -17.71 4.59 2.52
N ALA A 8 -17.85 5.81 3.05
CA ALA A 8 -16.81 6.47 3.84
C ALA A 8 -16.49 5.72 5.13
N ASN A 9 -17.44 4.95 5.66
CA ASN A 9 -17.28 4.16 6.88
C ASN A 9 -16.67 2.78 6.61
N LYS A 10 -16.65 2.32 5.35
CA LYS A 10 -16.04 1.04 5.00
C LYS A 10 -14.51 1.15 5.16
N PRO A 11 -13.88 0.26 5.95
CA PRO A 11 -12.42 0.22 6.06
C PRO A 11 -11.76 0.12 4.69
N ARG A 12 -10.68 0.86 4.48
CA ARG A 12 -9.89 0.77 3.24
C ARG A 12 -9.06 -0.50 3.25
N GLY A 13 -8.99 -1.18 2.10
CA GLY A 13 -8.23 -2.43 1.96
C GLY A 13 -6.78 -2.34 2.43
N PRO A 14 -6.18 -3.46 2.86
CA PRO A 14 -4.84 -3.46 3.41
C PRO A 14 -3.82 -3.11 2.34
N ILE A 15 -2.74 -2.43 2.75
CA ILE A 15 -1.65 -2.09 1.84
C ILE A 15 -0.78 -3.33 1.64
N THR A 16 -0.50 -3.68 0.38
CA THR A 16 0.36 -4.82 0.04
C THR A 16 1.84 -4.51 0.27
N ALA A 17 2.66 -5.55 0.42
CA ALA A 17 4.11 -5.40 0.59
C ALA A 17 4.74 -4.60 -0.56
N TYR A 18 4.33 -4.89 -1.81
CA TYR A 18 4.77 -4.15 -2.98
C TYR A 18 4.36 -2.67 -2.94
N ALA A 19 3.12 -2.37 -2.54
CA ALA A 19 2.66 -0.97 -2.44
C ALA A 19 3.40 -0.20 -1.34
N LEU A 20 3.73 -0.84 -0.21
CA LEU A 20 4.58 -0.26 0.83
C LEU A 20 5.99 0.01 0.30
N PHE A 21 6.57 -0.94 -0.43
CA PHE A 21 7.87 -0.79 -1.05
C PHE A 21 7.89 0.36 -2.06
N VAL A 22 6.91 0.45 -2.98
CA VAL A 22 6.85 1.52 -3.98
C VAL A 22 6.75 2.90 -3.33
N ARG A 23 6.00 3.04 -2.23
CA ARG A 23 5.95 4.29 -1.44
C ARG A 23 7.34 4.66 -0.91
N THR A 24 8.00 3.70 -0.27
CA THR A 24 9.34 3.89 0.31
C THR A 24 10.36 4.24 -0.77
N CYS A 25 10.37 3.48 -1.87
CA CYS A 25 11.24 3.68 -3.02
C CYS A 25 11.03 5.05 -3.67
N ARG A 26 9.77 5.50 -3.81
CA ARG A 26 9.45 6.84 -4.32
C ARG A 26 10.00 7.93 -3.41
N ASP A 27 9.79 7.79 -2.10
CA ASP A 27 10.25 8.80 -1.13
C ASP A 27 11.78 8.85 -1.06
N GLU A 28 12.46 7.71 -1.12
CA GLU A 28 13.93 7.64 -1.25
C GLU A 28 14.43 8.34 -2.51
N LEU A 29 13.81 8.07 -3.66
CA LEU A 29 14.19 8.69 -4.94
C LEU A 29 13.94 10.20 -4.93
N ARG A 30 12.82 10.64 -4.36
CA ARG A 30 12.50 12.07 -4.21
C ARG A 30 13.52 12.79 -3.32
N ARG A 31 13.97 12.15 -2.24
CA ARG A 31 15.00 12.69 -1.35
C ARG A 31 16.37 12.73 -2.00
N LYS A 32 16.73 11.70 -2.77
CA LYS A 32 18.04 11.62 -3.44
C LYS A 32 18.13 12.55 -4.65
N TYR A 33 17.01 12.82 -5.30
CA TYR A 33 16.93 13.62 -6.52
C TYR A 33 15.85 14.71 -6.42
N PRO A 34 15.99 15.66 -5.48
CA PRO A 34 14.95 16.68 -5.22
C PRO A 34 14.76 17.66 -6.39
N GLN A 35 15.83 17.93 -7.15
CA GLN A 35 15.81 18.81 -8.34
C GLN A 35 15.34 18.13 -9.62
N LEU A 36 15.32 16.79 -9.68
CA LEU A 36 14.76 16.10 -10.83
C LEU A 36 13.25 16.05 -10.62
N SER A 37 12.50 16.67 -11.52
CA SER A 37 11.11 16.31 -11.76
C SER A 37 11.09 14.89 -12.35
N VAL A 38 11.38 13.88 -11.52
CA VAL A 38 11.43 12.49 -11.96
C VAL A 38 10.02 12.10 -12.35
N ASP A 39 9.84 11.87 -13.66
CA ASP A 39 8.59 11.37 -14.23
C ASP A 39 8.11 10.15 -13.42
N TYR A 40 6.82 10.14 -13.07
CA TYR A 40 6.21 9.07 -12.30
C TYR A 40 6.46 7.69 -12.93
N ASN A 41 6.44 7.59 -14.25
CA ASN A 41 6.70 6.35 -14.98
C ASN A 41 8.14 5.87 -14.79
N VAL A 42 9.11 6.78 -14.73
CA VAL A 42 10.52 6.45 -14.49
C VAL A 42 10.71 5.93 -13.06
N ILE A 43 10.07 6.57 -12.07
CA ILE A 43 10.07 6.08 -10.68
C ILE A 43 9.45 4.69 -10.61
N ALA A 44 8.26 4.52 -11.18
CA ALA A 44 7.53 3.26 -11.16
C ALA A 44 8.36 2.13 -11.77
N LYS A 45 9.00 2.37 -12.91
CA LYS A 45 9.90 1.40 -13.57
C LYS A 45 11.07 1.02 -12.67
N LYS A 46 11.82 2.00 -12.14
CA LYS A 46 12.98 1.76 -11.25
C LYS A 46 12.59 1.01 -9.98
N CYS A 47 11.46 1.37 -9.36
CA CYS A 47 10.96 0.63 -8.21
C CYS A 47 10.57 -0.80 -8.58
N SER A 48 9.90 -1.01 -9.71
CA SER A 48 9.53 -2.37 -10.15
C SER A 48 10.75 -3.27 -10.38
N GLU A 49 11.81 -2.73 -10.99
CA GLU A 49 13.07 -3.44 -11.24
C GLU A 49 13.76 -3.78 -9.92
N ARG A 50 13.89 -2.81 -9.01
CA ARG A 50 14.48 -3.03 -7.68
C ARG A 50 13.72 -4.09 -6.89
N TRP A 51 12.38 -4.06 -6.89
CA TRP A 51 11.58 -5.07 -6.21
C TRP A 51 11.82 -6.48 -6.75
N LYS A 52 11.95 -6.63 -8.08
CA LYS A 52 12.25 -7.93 -8.70
C LYS A 52 13.63 -8.44 -8.29
N SER A 53 14.62 -7.56 -8.20
CA SER A 53 15.99 -7.90 -7.81
C SER A 53 16.20 -8.09 -6.30
N MET A 54 15.26 -7.66 -5.45
CA MET A 54 15.36 -7.83 -4.01
C MET A 54 15.22 -9.29 -3.58
N SER A 55 16.03 -9.67 -2.61
CA SER A 55 15.96 -10.97 -1.92
C SER A 55 14.72 -11.10 -1.04
N ASP A 56 14.38 -12.34 -0.68
CA ASP A 56 13.25 -12.61 0.22
C ASP A 56 13.46 -12.00 1.60
N SER A 57 14.70 -11.94 2.09
CA SER A 57 15.06 -11.28 3.34
C SER A 57 14.76 -9.78 3.32
N GLU A 58 15.07 -9.10 2.21
CA GLU A 58 14.75 -7.68 2.07
C GLU A 58 13.24 -7.44 1.92
N LYS A 59 12.56 -8.33 1.18
CA LYS A 59 11.09 -8.31 1.04
C LYS A 59 10.39 -8.65 2.35
N LYS A 60 11.02 -9.42 3.23
CA LYS A 60 10.43 -9.90 4.49
C LYS A 60 9.89 -8.75 5.33
N ARG A 61 10.66 -7.67 5.48
CA ARG A 61 10.19 -6.47 6.21
C ARG A 61 8.88 -5.94 5.65
N PHE A 62 8.73 -5.86 4.33
CA PHE A 62 7.51 -5.37 3.69
C PHE A 62 6.36 -6.36 3.80
N ASN A 63 6.65 -7.67 3.75
CA ASN A 63 5.68 -8.73 3.96
C ASN A 63 5.15 -8.71 5.40
N ASP A 64 6.02 -8.61 6.41
CA ASP A 64 5.64 -8.56 7.83
C ASP A 64 4.70 -7.36 8.11
N ILE A 65 5.01 -6.19 7.54
CA ILE A 65 4.14 -5.00 7.67
C ILE A 65 2.82 -5.23 6.94
N ALA A 66 2.83 -5.79 5.72
CA ALA A 66 1.62 -6.07 4.96
C ALA A 66 0.71 -7.09 5.66
N ASP A 67 1.29 -8.10 6.31
CA ASP A 67 0.55 -9.08 7.10
C ASP A 67 -0.08 -8.46 8.33
N SER A 68 0.63 -7.57 9.03
CA SER A 68 0.05 -6.77 10.11
C SER A 68 -1.12 -5.91 9.63
N GLN A 69 -0.97 -5.21 8.50
CA GLN A 69 -2.06 -4.43 7.90
C GLN A 69 -3.25 -5.30 7.51
N ARG A 70 -3.01 -6.50 6.99
CA ARG A 70 -4.05 -7.46 6.64
C ARG A 70 -4.82 -7.94 7.86
N LYS A 71 -4.15 -8.18 8.98
CA LYS A 71 -4.81 -8.53 10.26
C LYS A 71 -5.69 -7.39 10.75
N ARG A 72 -5.15 -6.18 10.82
CA ARG A 72 -5.90 -4.98 11.23
C ARG A 72 -7.14 -4.74 10.37
N TYR A 73 -7.00 -4.85 9.05
CA TYR A 73 -8.12 -4.69 8.13
C TYR A 73 -9.23 -5.73 8.36
N LYS A 74 -8.88 -6.98 8.67
CA LYS A 74 -9.89 -8.01 8.96
C LYS A 74 -10.69 -7.68 10.21
N GLU A 75 -10.03 -7.19 11.26
CA GLU A 75 -10.67 -6.77 12.51
C GLU A 75 -11.59 -5.56 12.27
N GLU A 76 -11.07 -4.51 11.60
CA GLU A 76 -11.86 -3.32 11.24
C GLU A 76 -13.07 -3.69 10.38
N LEU A 77 -12.90 -4.61 9.42
CA LEU A 77 -13.98 -5.07 8.55
C LEU A 77 -15.04 -5.86 9.32
N ALA A 78 -14.65 -6.70 10.27
CA ALA A 78 -15.59 -7.44 11.11
C ALA A 78 -16.44 -6.49 11.97
N VAL A 79 -15.81 -5.48 12.58
CA VAL A 79 -16.52 -4.43 13.32
C VAL A 79 -17.48 -3.67 12.41
N TYR A 80 -17.02 -3.23 11.25
CA TYR A 80 -17.88 -2.56 10.27
C TYR A 80 -19.10 -3.41 9.87
N GLN A 81 -18.88 -4.70 9.57
CA GLN A 81 -19.97 -5.62 9.21
C GLN A 81 -20.99 -5.78 10.35
N GLN A 82 -20.51 -5.91 11.59
CA GLN A 82 -21.37 -5.98 12.77
C GLN A 82 -22.18 -4.69 12.95
N GLU A 83 -21.56 -3.52 12.79
CA GLU A 83 -22.26 -2.24 12.87
C GLU A 83 -23.34 -2.08 11.78
N GLN A 84 -23.07 -2.57 10.56
CA GLN A 84 -24.06 -2.54 9.48
C GLN A 84 -25.26 -3.44 9.80
N LEU A 85 -25.04 -4.60 10.44
CA LEU A 85 -26.12 -5.51 10.85
C LEU A 85 -26.99 -4.93 11.98
N VAL A 86 -26.40 -4.19 12.93
CA VAL A 86 -27.15 -3.54 14.02
C VAL A 86 -27.95 -2.33 13.53
N LYS A 87 -27.50 -1.69 12.43
CA LYS A 87 -28.19 -0.54 11.81
C LYS A 87 -29.32 -0.96 10.87
N GLN A 88 -29.47 -2.26 10.59
CA GLN A 88 -30.50 -2.82 9.72
C GLN A 88 -31.81 -3.06 10.48
#